data_AF-A0A496QIM2-F1
#
_entry.id   AF-A0A496QIM2-F1
#
_cell.length_a   1.000
_cell.length_b   1.000
_cell.length_c   1.000
_cell.angle_alpha   90.00
_cell.angle_beta   90.00
_cell.angle_gamma   90.00
#
_symmetry.space_group_name_H-M   'P 1'
#
loop_
_entity.id
_entity.type
_entity.pdbx_description
1 polymer ?
#
loop_
_entity_poly.entity_id
_entity_poly.type
_entity_poly.pdbx_seq_one_letter_code
_entity_poly.pdbx_strand_id
1 'polypeptide(L)'
;MKDSTLSLLLALGRPLSPAYSALMKVRAWAYRRGYLATRRLSCPVISIGNLSLGGTGKTPHVLAVANWLKSRGISPAVVSRGYGGRAGRGPLVVSDGTSVLVS
;
A
#
# COMPACT_ATOMS: atom_id res chain seq x y z
N MET A 1 12.20 1.33 35.48
CA MET A 1 11.64 -0.04 35.35
C MET A 1 10.94 -0.33 34.01
N LYS A 2 10.58 0.66 33.18
CA LYS A 2 9.96 0.43 31.85
C LYS A 2 10.97 0.14 30.72
N ASP A 3 12.22 0.59 30.87
CA ASP A 3 13.22 0.56 29.79
C ASP A 3 13.86 -0.82 29.59
N SER A 4 14.04 -1.59 30.66
CA SER A 4 14.68 -2.92 30.62
C SER A 4 13.81 -3.96 29.88
N THR A 5 12.50 -3.93 30.09
CA THR A 5 11.54 -4.84 29.45
C THR A 5 11.39 -4.55 27.95
N LEU A 6 11.34 -3.28 27.56
CA LEU A 6 11.34 -2.87 26.14
C LEU A 6 12.64 -3.27 25.45
N SER A 7 13.78 -3.08 26.10
CA SER A 7 15.09 -3.46 25.57
C SER A 7 15.21 -4.97 25.36
N LEU A 8 14.68 -5.78 26.28
CA LEU A 8 14.64 -7.24 26.16
C LEU A 8 13.72 -7.72 25.04
N LEU A 9 12.53 -7.13 24.92
CA LEU A 9 11.58 -7.42 23.83
C LEU A 9 12.16 -7.07 22.46
N LEU A 10 12.84 -5.92 22.34
CA LEU A 10 13.52 -5.52 21.12
C LEU A 10 14.71 -6.43 20.81
N ALA A 11 15.46 -6.86 21.83
CA ALA A 11 16.56 -7.81 21.66
C ALA A 11 16.08 -9.20 21.18
N LEU A 12 14.96 -9.70 21.71
CA LEU A 12 14.34 -10.93 21.22
C LEU A 12 13.75 -10.79 19.81
N GLY A 13 13.22 -9.61 19.47
CA GLY A 13 12.65 -9.34 18.14
C GLY A 13 13.68 -9.03 17.05
N ARG A 14 14.91 -8.67 17.42
CA ARG A 14 16.00 -8.32 16.49
C ARG A 14 16.30 -9.37 15.41
N PRO A 15 16.38 -10.68 15.68
CA PRO A 15 16.63 -11.68 14.64
C PRO A 15 15.49 -11.78 13.61
N LEU A 16 14.28 -11.34 13.93
CA LEU A 16 13.16 -11.33 12.98
C LEU A 16 13.36 -10.30 11.86
N SER A 17 14.07 -9.20 12.12
CA SER A 17 14.33 -8.14 11.15
C SER A 17 15.16 -8.61 9.94
N PRO A 18 16.38 -9.19 10.10
CA PRO A 18 17.16 -9.68 8.97
C PRO A 18 16.47 -10.84 8.26
N ALA A 19 15.76 -11.72 8.99
CA ALA A 19 14.98 -12.80 8.38
C ALA A 19 13.87 -12.25 7.46
N TYR A 20 13.09 -11.27 7.95
CA TYR A 20 12.08 -10.59 7.15
C TYR A 20 12.70 -9.85 5.95
N SER A 21 13.83 -9.18 6.15
CA SER A 21 14.56 -8.49 5.08
C SER A 21 15.02 -9.45 3.98
N ALA A 22 15.61 -10.61 4.36
CA ALA A 22 16.01 -11.63 3.41
C ALA A 22 14.82 -12.18 2.62
N LEU A 23 13.69 -12.46 3.30
CA LEU A 23 12.46 -12.90 2.66
C LEU A 23 11.94 -11.87 1.64
N MET A 24 11.92 -10.58 2.00
CA MET A 24 11.49 -9.51 1.09
C MET A 24 12.44 -9.34 -0.10
N LYS A 25 13.75 -9.53 0.10
CA LYS A 25 14.74 -9.51 -0.99
C LYS A 25 14.52 -10.67 -1.98
N VAL A 26 14.27 -11.88 -1.48
CA VAL A 26 13.95 -13.06 -2.30
C VAL A 26 12.66 -12.83 -3.08
N ARG A 27 11.60 -12.33 -2.42
CA ARG A 27 10.33 -11.97 -3.08
C ARG A 27 10.55 -10.95 -4.20
N ALA A 28 11.31 -9.89 -3.94
CA ALA A 28 11.60 -8.87 -4.95
C ALA A 28 12.42 -9.43 -6.12
N TRP A 29 13.38 -10.32 -5.85
CA TRP A 29 14.14 -11.03 -6.88
C TRP A 29 13.23 -11.92 -7.75
N ALA A 30 12.28 -12.65 -7.15
CA ALA A 30 11.35 -13.49 -7.88
C ALA A 30 10.43 -12.67 -8.82
N TYR A 31 9.96 -11.48 -8.40
CA TYR A 31 9.24 -10.57 -9.29
C TYR A 31 10.12 -10.06 -10.44
N ARG A 32 11.36 -9.64 -10.17
CA ARG A 32 12.28 -9.15 -11.21
C ARG A 32 12.63 -10.23 -12.25
N ARG A 33 12.71 -11.49 -11.83
CA ARG A 33 12.94 -12.65 -12.71
C ARG A 33 11.69 -13.12 -13.46
N GLY A 34 10.51 -12.57 -13.14
CA GLY A 34 9.25 -12.98 -13.75
C GLY A 34 8.67 -14.29 -13.20
N TYR A 35 9.21 -14.81 -12.10
CA TYR A 35 8.70 -16.05 -11.47
C TYR A 35 7.37 -15.83 -10.75
N LEU A 36 7.08 -14.60 -10.34
CA LEU A 36 5.79 -14.23 -9.76
C LEU A 36 4.92 -13.52 -10.80
N ALA A 37 3.64 -13.89 -10.84
CA ALA A 37 2.69 -13.36 -11.78
C ALA A 37 2.56 -11.83 -11.64
N THR A 38 2.68 -11.14 -12.77
CA THR A 38 2.48 -9.69 -12.89
C THR A 38 1.40 -9.46 -13.93
N ARG A 39 0.40 -8.63 -13.62
CA ARG A 39 -0.66 -8.26 -14.56
C ARG A 39 -0.44 -6.84 -15.07
N ARG A 40 -0.53 -6.67 -16.38
CA ARG A 40 -0.51 -5.36 -17.03
C ARG A 40 -1.95 -4.95 -17.34
N LEU A 41 -2.33 -3.75 -16.91
CA LEU A 41 -3.62 -3.17 -17.26
C LEU A 41 -3.51 -2.44 -18.60
N SER A 42 -4.64 -2.30 -19.30
CA SER A 42 -4.73 -1.55 -20.57
C SER A 42 -4.61 -0.03 -20.38
N CYS A 43 -4.69 0.46 -19.15
CA CYS A 43 -4.54 1.85 -18.78
C CYS A 43 -3.22 2.12 -18.05
N PRO A 44 -2.73 3.38 -18.04
CA PRO A 44 -1.61 3.79 -17.21
C PRO A 44 -1.91 3.60 -15.72
N VAL A 45 -0.92 3.10 -14.96
CA VAL A 45 -1.05 2.85 -13.52
C VAL A 45 0.04 3.62 -12.77
N ILE A 46 -0.37 4.42 -11.78
CA ILE A 46 0.53 5.14 -10.87
C ILE A 46 0.45 4.47 -9.50
N SER A 47 1.58 3.95 -9.00
CA SER A 47 1.66 3.36 -7.66
C SER A 47 2.18 4.39 -6.65
N ILE A 48 1.40 4.65 -5.60
CA ILE A 48 1.76 5.57 -4.52
C ILE A 48 1.92 4.76 -3.22
N GLY A 49 3.16 4.68 -2.71
CA GLY A 49 3.54 3.89 -1.54
C GLY A 49 4.49 4.64 -0.59
N ASN A 50 4.85 4.03 0.54
CA ASN A 50 6.00 4.46 1.34
C ASN A 50 6.78 3.22 1.79
N LEU A 51 8.05 3.43 2.16
CA LEU A 51 8.92 2.40 2.71
C LEU A 51 8.71 2.18 4.22
N SER A 52 8.19 3.18 4.94
CA SER A 52 7.95 3.11 6.38
C SER A 52 6.48 2.87 6.72
N LEU A 53 6.25 2.15 7.82
CA LEU A 53 4.95 1.98 8.48
C LEU A 53 4.57 3.29 9.19
N GLY A 54 3.30 3.69 9.10
CA GLY A 54 2.76 4.90 9.76
C GLY A 54 2.15 5.94 8.81
N GLY A 55 1.68 7.05 9.41
CA GLY A 55 1.05 8.19 8.76
C GLY A 55 2.01 8.97 7.87
N THR A 56 2.26 8.44 6.68
CA THR A 56 3.36 8.85 5.80
C THR A 56 2.88 9.72 4.65
N GLY A 57 1.78 10.46 4.86
CA GLY A 57 1.26 11.42 3.90
C GLY A 57 0.75 10.82 2.57
N LYS A 58 0.62 9.49 2.45
CA LYS A 58 0.15 8.86 1.19
C LYS A 58 -1.20 9.41 0.76
N THR A 59 -2.15 9.53 1.68
CA THR A 59 -3.51 9.97 1.36
C THR A 59 -3.52 11.41 0.85
N PRO A 60 -2.88 12.40 1.51
CA PRO A 60 -2.67 13.73 0.93
C PRO A 60 -1.99 13.70 -0.45
N HIS A 61 -0.97 12.85 -0.63
CA HIS A 61 -0.26 12.75 -1.90
C HIS A 61 -1.12 12.17 -3.04
N VAL A 62 -1.91 11.13 -2.74
CA VAL A 62 -2.89 10.55 -3.67
C VAL A 62 -3.91 11.61 -4.10
N LEU A 63 -4.42 12.41 -3.15
CA LEU A 63 -5.35 13.49 -3.45
C LEU A 63 -4.72 14.55 -4.36
N ALA A 64 -3.47 14.95 -4.08
CA ALA A 64 -2.75 15.92 -4.91
C ALA A 64 -2.56 15.43 -6.35
N VAL A 65 -2.11 14.18 -6.53
CA VAL A 65 -1.93 13.57 -7.86
C VAL A 65 -3.27 13.42 -8.58
N ALA A 66 -4.32 12.96 -7.90
CA ALA A 66 -5.64 12.80 -8.48
C ALA A 66 -6.22 14.15 -8.95
N ASN A 67 -6.09 15.20 -8.15
CA ASN A 67 -6.55 16.55 -8.51
C ASN A 67 -5.75 17.12 -9.68
N TRP A 68 -4.43 16.90 -9.72
CA TRP A 68 -3.60 17.33 -10.84
C TRP A 68 -3.94 16.60 -12.16
N LEU A 69 -4.29 15.31 -12.09
CA LEU A 69 -4.78 14.59 -13.27
C LEU A 69 -6.15 15.12 -13.71
N LYS A 70 -7.06 15.36 -12.77
CA LYS A 70 -8.37 15.97 -13.05
C LYS A 70 -8.24 17.35 -13.69
N SER A 71 -7.33 18.19 -13.22
CA SER A 71 -7.10 19.53 -13.81
C SER A 71 -6.55 19.47 -15.23
N ARG A 72 -6.07 18.31 -15.68
CA ARG A 72 -5.63 18.03 -17.06
C ARG A 72 -6.69 17.32 -17.90
N GLY A 73 -7.93 17.23 -17.41
CA GLY A 73 -9.04 16.54 -18.08
C GLY A 73 -8.95 15.02 -18.05
N ILE A 74 -8.09 14.44 -17.21
CA ILE A 74 -7.97 13.00 -17.02
C ILE A 74 -8.85 12.58 -15.85
N SER A 75 -9.62 11.50 -16.01
CA SER A 75 -10.46 10.93 -14.94
C SER A 75 -9.74 9.77 -14.24
N PRO A 76 -9.01 10.00 -13.12
CA PRO A 76 -8.32 8.93 -12.41
C PRO A 76 -9.27 8.08 -11.56
N ALA A 77 -9.00 6.78 -11.49
CA ALA A 77 -9.59 5.87 -10.51
C ALA A 77 -8.56 5.56 -9.41
N VAL A 78 -8.96 5.73 -8.14
CA VAL A 78 -8.12 5.42 -6.98
C VAL A 78 -8.47 4.05 -6.44
N VAL A 79 -7.50 3.13 -6.47
CA VAL A 79 -7.65 1.78 -5.90
C VAL A 79 -6.98 1.75 -4.53
N SER A 80 -7.75 1.39 -3.49
CA SER A 80 -7.23 1.21 -2.14
C SER A 80 -7.43 -0.23 -1.67
N ARG A 81 -6.67 -0.66 -0.64
CA ARG A 81 -6.79 -2.01 -0.07
C ARG A 81 -8.04 -2.17 0.82
N GLY A 82 -8.64 -1.08 1.29
CA GLY A 82 -9.74 -1.15 2.27
C GLY A 82 -9.32 -1.76 3.62
N TYR A 83 -8.11 -1.46 4.11
CA TYR A 83 -7.62 -2.01 5.38
C TYR A 83 -8.53 -1.62 6.55
N GLY A 84 -9.05 -2.61 7.28
CA GLY A 84 -10.03 -2.42 8.36
C GLY A 84 -11.48 -2.25 7.89
N GLY A 85 -11.75 -2.30 6.58
CA GLY A 85 -13.11 -2.26 6.03
C GLY A 85 -13.86 -3.59 6.21
N ARG A 86 -15.20 -3.52 6.22
CA ARG A 86 -16.10 -4.68 6.35
C ARG A 86 -16.62 -5.22 5.01
N ALA A 87 -16.06 -4.74 3.90
CA ALA A 87 -16.45 -5.19 2.56
C ALA A 87 -16.23 -6.70 2.41
N GLY A 88 -17.15 -7.36 1.70
CA GLY A 88 -17.06 -8.79 1.38
C GLY A 88 -15.88 -9.12 0.46
N ARG A 89 -15.77 -10.38 0.03
CA ARG A 89 -14.73 -10.79 -0.93
C ARG A 89 -14.99 -10.17 -2.29
N GLY A 90 -14.09 -9.30 -2.75
CA GLY A 90 -14.08 -8.77 -4.10
C GLY A 90 -13.76 -7.27 -4.16
N PRO A 91 -13.58 -6.72 -5.38
CA PRO A 91 -13.50 -5.27 -5.56
C PRO A 91 -14.85 -4.63 -5.19
N LEU A 92 -14.81 -3.55 -4.41
CA LEU A 92 -15.97 -2.74 -4.06
C LEU A 92 -15.78 -1.32 -4.57
N VAL A 93 -16.76 -0.82 -5.32
CA VAL A 93 -16.78 0.57 -5.76
C VAL A 93 -17.27 1.42 -4.60
N VAL A 94 -16.38 2.24 -4.04
CA VAL A 94 -16.71 3.09 -2.89
C VAL A 94 -17.37 4.40 -3.30
N SER A 95 -16.94 4.96 -4.44
CA SER A 95 -17.49 6.18 -5.01
C SER A 95 -17.36 6.12 -6.52
N ASP A 96 -18.36 6.66 -7.21
CA ASP A 96 -18.38 6.85 -8.67
C ASP A 96 -17.78 8.21 -9.10
N GLY A 97 -17.31 9.01 -8.14
CA GLY A 97 -16.79 10.35 -8.36
C GLY A 97 -17.82 11.47 -8.25
N THR A 98 -19.12 11.13 -8.10
CA THR A 98 -20.22 12.08 -7.86
C THR A 98 -20.84 11.86 -6.47
N SER A 99 -20.97 10.60 -6.07
CA SER A 99 -21.57 10.16 -4.82
C SER A 99 -20.73 9.08 -4.14
N VAL A 100 -20.93 8.91 -2.84
CA VAL A 100 -20.36 7.80 -2.07
C VAL A 100 -21.40 6.69 -2.05
N LEU A 101 -21.05 5.54 -2.63
CA LEU A 101 -21.97 4.41 -2.83
C LEU A 101 -22.05 3.48 -1.62
N VAL A 102 -21.04 3.52 -0.76
CA VAL A 102 -20.93 2.72 0.46
C VAL A 102 -20.29 3.54 1.56
N SER A 103 -20.92 3.54 2.74
CA SER A 103 -20.45 4.20 3.95
C SER A 103 -19.96 3.20 4.99
#